data_AF-A0AA38F7R6-F1
#
_entry.id   AF-A0AA38F7R6-F1
#
_cell.length_a   1.000
_cell.length_b   1.000
_cell.length_c   1.000
_cell.angle_alpha   90.00
_cell.angle_beta   90.00
_cell.angle_gamma   90.00
#
_symmetry.space_group_name_H-M   'P 1'
#
loop_
_entity.id
_entity.type
_entity.pdbx_description
1 polymer ?
#
loop_
_entity_poly.entity_id
_entity_poly.type
_entity_poly.pdbx_seq_one_letter_code
_entity_poly.pdbx_strand_id
1 'polypeptide(L)'
;VTMTDLYSTRQYDDESITDFVARWRSLINQLTFQLPQTELIELFTWACARHISPTLQVQTFRTFDEAFTMARKLEIQAIEEKKIQLRNKNLAF
;
A
#
# COMPACT_ATOMS: atom_id res chain seq x y z
N VAL A 1 17.33 10.52 5.86
CA VAL A 1 16.56 9.27 5.82
C VAL A 1 17.52 8.11 5.82
N THR A 2 17.33 7.18 6.74
CA THR A 2 18.04 5.90 6.82
C THR A 2 17.18 4.78 6.25
N MET A 3 17.76 3.60 5.99
CA MET A 3 16.93 2.44 5.64
C MET A 3 15.96 2.06 6.75
N THR A 4 16.35 2.24 8.01
CA THR A 4 15.48 1.98 9.16
C THR A 4 14.22 2.83 9.11
N ASP A 5 14.32 4.10 8.73
CA ASP A 5 13.17 5.00 8.55
C ASP A 5 12.20 4.43 7.50
N LEU A 6 12.75 3.92 6.39
CA LEU A 6 11.99 3.31 5.30
C LEU A 6 11.29 2.00 5.72
N TYR A 7 11.98 1.12 6.45
CA TYR A 7 11.39 -0.11 7.00
C TYR A 7 10.28 0.16 8.02
N SER A 8 10.40 1.24 8.79
CA SER A 8 9.41 1.66 9.79
C SER A 8 8.22 2.39 9.19
N THR A 9 8.33 2.84 7.95
CA THR A 9 7.26 3.57 7.28
C THR A 9 6.14 2.61 6.90
N ARG A 10 4.93 2.92 7.39
CA ARG A 10 3.69 2.20 7.07
C ARG A 10 2.65 3.16 6.51
N GLN A 11 1.72 2.62 5.73
CA GLN A 11 0.47 3.28 5.40
C GLN A 11 -0.37 3.43 6.67
N TYR A 12 -0.91 4.62 6.90
CA TYR A 12 -1.85 4.84 8.01
C TYR A 12 -3.24 4.27 7.70
N ASP A 13 -4.02 3.95 8.72
CA ASP A 13 -5.32 3.27 8.55
C ASP A 13 -6.35 4.10 7.75
N ASP A 14 -6.21 5.42 7.74
CA ASP A 14 -7.06 6.39 7.03
C ASP A 14 -6.39 7.05 5.82
N GLU A 15 -5.15 6.67 5.50
CA GLU A 15 -4.37 7.21 4.39
C GLU A 15 -4.64 6.43 3.11
N SER A 16 -4.84 7.13 1.99
CA SER A 16 -4.99 6.46 0.69
C SER A 16 -3.66 5.87 0.21
N ILE A 17 -3.71 4.81 -0.59
CA ILE A 17 -2.53 4.22 -1.22
C ILE A 17 -1.75 5.24 -2.05
N THR A 18 -2.45 6.20 -2.67
CA THR A 18 -1.81 7.24 -3.48
C THR A 18 -1.02 8.21 -2.61
N ASP A 19 -1.60 8.66 -1.49
CA ASP A 19 -0.95 9.59 -0.56
C ASP A 19 0.22 8.91 0.15
N PHE A 20 0.02 7.67 0.57
CA PHE A 20 1.08 6.83 1.14
C PHE A 20 2.28 6.72 0.19
N VAL A 21 2.05 6.38 -1.08
CA VAL A 21 3.14 6.26 -2.06
C VAL A 21 3.81 7.60 -2.33
N ALA A 22 3.08 8.72 -2.33
CA ALA A 22 3.68 10.04 -2.49
C ALA A 22 4.64 10.36 -1.33
N ARG A 23 4.22 10.14 -0.08
CA ARG A 23 5.05 10.30 1.12
C ARG A 23 6.23 9.34 1.13
N TRP A 24 6.00 8.09 0.79
CA TRP A 24 7.03 7.05 0.76
C TRP A 24 8.09 7.29 -0.32
N ARG A 25 7.69 7.72 -1.52
CA ARG A 25 8.62 8.14 -2.59
C ARG A 25 9.45 9.35 -2.18
N SER A 26 8.87 10.30 -1.43
CA SER A 26 9.63 11.43 -0.87
C SER A 26 10.76 10.97 0.05
N LEU A 27 10.55 9.92 0.86
CA LEU A 27 11.59 9.34 1.71
C LEU A 27 12.66 8.61 0.89
N ILE A 28 12.26 7.83 -0.12
CA ILE A 28 13.19 7.12 -1.01
C ILE A 28 14.11 8.11 -1.73
N ASN A 29 13.55 9.22 -2.22
CA ASN A 29 14.34 10.25 -2.92
C ASN A 29 15.36 10.96 -2.02
N GLN A 30 15.25 10.83 -0.70
CA GLN A 30 16.22 11.37 0.27
C GLN A 30 17.34 10.38 0.59
N LEU A 31 17.30 9.15 0.08
CA LEU A 31 18.41 8.21 0.20
C LEU A 31 19.58 8.68 -0.66
N THR A 32 20.79 8.41 -0.18
CA THR A 32 22.03 8.69 -0.92
C THR A 32 22.34 7.62 -1.98
N PHE A 33 21.52 6.59 -2.09
CA PHE A 33 21.68 5.48 -3.01
C PHE A 33 20.32 5.03 -3.57
N GLN A 34 20.35 4.29 -4.67
CA GLN A 34 19.15 3.73 -5.28
C GLN A 34 18.91 2.31 -4.77
N LEU A 35 17.64 2.02 -4.46
CA LEU A 35 17.21 0.67 -4.12
C LEU A 35 16.93 -0.14 -5.39
N PRO A 36 17.31 -1.42 -5.43
CA PRO A 36 16.86 -2.34 -6.47
C PRO A 36 15.33 -2.40 -6.53
N GLN A 37 14.78 -2.59 -7.74
CA GLN A 37 13.33 -2.65 -7.93
C GLN A 37 12.67 -3.77 -7.12
N THR A 38 13.34 -4.92 -6.95
CA THR A 38 12.85 -6.03 -6.14
C THR A 38 12.71 -5.63 -4.68
N GLU A 39 13.68 -4.92 -4.12
CA GLU A 39 13.66 -4.45 -2.74
C GLU A 39 12.59 -3.37 -2.53
N LEU A 40 12.40 -2.48 -3.52
CA LEU A 40 11.30 -1.51 -3.50
C LEU A 40 9.93 -2.20 -3.47
N ILE A 41 9.73 -3.24 -4.26
CA ILE A 41 8.49 -4.02 -4.29
C ILE A 41 8.27 -4.68 -2.93
N GLU A 42 9.28 -5.35 -2.38
CA GLU A 42 9.18 -6.02 -1.08
C GLU A 42 8.82 -5.01 0.02
N LEU A 43 9.58 -3.92 0.14
CA LEU A 43 9.30 -2.87 1.12
C LEU A 43 7.88 -2.30 0.98
N PHE A 44 7.45 -2.02 -0.25
CA PHE A 44 6.12 -1.49 -0.53
C PHE A 44 5.01 -2.45 -0.09
N THR A 45 5.10 -3.73 -0.49
CA THR A 45 4.07 -4.72 -0.14
C THR A 45 3.96 -4.96 1.36
N TRP A 46 5.08 -4.89 2.10
CA TRP A 46 5.11 -4.91 3.56
C TRP A 46 4.58 -3.64 4.23
N ALA A 47 4.75 -2.48 3.59
CA ALA A 47 4.37 -1.20 4.17
C ALA A 47 2.90 -0.83 3.98
N CYS A 48 2.21 -1.46 3.03
CA CYS A 48 0.78 -1.26 2.79
C CYS A 48 -0.08 -1.62 4.02
N ALA A 49 -1.28 -1.06 4.08
CA ALA A 49 -2.24 -1.30 5.15
C ALA A 49 -2.59 -2.79 5.28
N ARG A 50 -3.01 -3.23 6.47
CA ARG A 50 -3.23 -4.65 6.81
C ARG A 50 -4.24 -5.37 5.92
N HIS A 51 -5.19 -4.65 5.33
CA HIS A 51 -6.19 -5.22 4.43
C HIS A 51 -5.69 -5.39 2.99
N ILE A 52 -4.54 -4.77 2.65
CA ILE A 52 -3.92 -4.82 1.31
C ILE A 52 -2.68 -5.71 1.33
N SER A 53 -1.83 -5.55 2.34
CA SER A 53 -0.49 -6.16 2.41
C SER A 53 -0.48 -7.69 2.20
N PRO A 54 -1.31 -8.50 2.90
CA PRO A 54 -1.28 -9.96 2.72
C PRO A 54 -1.54 -10.40 1.29
N THR A 55 -2.47 -9.76 0.59
CA THR A 55 -2.81 -10.08 -0.80
C THR A 55 -1.71 -9.70 -1.77
N LEU A 56 -0.96 -8.63 -1.48
CA LEU A 56 0.21 -8.26 -2.28
C LEU A 56 1.38 -9.22 -2.05
N GLN A 57 1.64 -9.65 -0.82
CA GLN A 57 2.79 -10.48 -0.47
C GLN A 57 2.76 -11.89 -1.08
N VAL A 58 1.58 -12.41 -1.43
CA VAL A 58 1.43 -13.71 -2.09
C VAL A 58 1.53 -13.62 -3.62
N GLN A 59 1.69 -12.42 -4.18
CA GLN A 59 1.81 -12.18 -5.61
C GLN A 59 3.24 -11.85 -6.00
N THR A 60 3.61 -12.24 -7.22
CA THR A 60 4.90 -11.86 -7.81
C THR A 60 4.69 -10.65 -8.72
N PHE A 61 5.38 -9.55 -8.43
CA PHE A 61 5.40 -8.36 -9.28
C PHE A 61 6.76 -8.21 -9.94
N ARG A 62 6.75 -7.82 -11.22
CA ARG A 62 7.97 -7.52 -11.98
C ARG A 62 8.39 -6.09 -11.78
N THR A 63 7.44 -5.18 -11.61
CA THR A 63 7.67 -3.74 -11.46
C THR A 63 6.93 -3.18 -10.27
N PHE A 64 7.42 -2.04 -9.75
CA PHE A 64 6.73 -1.31 -8.71
C PHE A 64 5.32 -0.87 -9.16
N ASP A 65 5.16 -0.45 -10.41
CA ASP A 65 3.88 0.03 -10.93
C ASP A 65 2.82 -1.09 -11.01
N GLU A 66 3.23 -2.33 -11.27
CA GLU A 66 2.34 -3.50 -11.17
C GLU A 66 1.83 -3.67 -9.73
N ALA A 67 2.74 -3.64 -8.74
CA ALA A 67 2.39 -3.76 -7.34
C ALA A 67 1.48 -2.61 -6.88
N PHE A 68 1.81 -1.37 -7.26
CA PHE A 68 1.03 -0.18 -6.94
C PHE A 68 -0.37 -0.23 -7.56
N THR A 69 -0.48 -0.66 -8.82
CA THR A 69 -1.77 -0.81 -9.50
C THR A 69 -2.65 -1.85 -8.80
N MET A 70 -2.07 -2.97 -8.34
CA MET A 70 -2.79 -3.97 -7.56
C MET A 70 -3.24 -3.40 -6.21
N ALA A 71 -2.37 -2.69 -5.50
CA ALA A 71 -2.70 -2.06 -4.22
C ALA A 71 -3.90 -1.11 -4.34
N ARG A 72 -3.93 -0.28 -5.39
CA ARG A 72 -5.07 0.62 -5.67
C ARG A 72 -6.36 -0.13 -5.96
N LYS A 73 -6.30 -1.27 -6.68
CA LYS A 73 -7.49 -2.10 -6.93
C LYS A 73 -8.05 -2.66 -5.63
N LEU A 74 -7.19 -3.16 -4.75
CA LEU A 74 -7.58 -3.69 -3.44
C LEU A 74 -8.19 -2.62 -2.54
N GLU A 75 -7.63 -1.41 -2.53
CA GLU A 75 -8.19 -0.27 -1.81
C GLU A 75 -9.61 0.08 -2.29
N ILE A 76 -9.83 0.18 -3.60
CA ILE A 76 -11.14 0.47 -4.18
C ILE A 76 -12.15 -0.62 -3.80
N GLN A 77 -11.76 -1.90 -3.93
CA GLN A 77 -12.60 -3.03 -3.56
C GLN A 77 -12.99 -2.99 -2.07
N ALA A 78 -12.04 -2.74 -1.18
CA ALA A 78 -12.31 -2.64 0.26
C ALA A 78 -13.29 -1.50 0.60
N ILE A 79 -13.17 -0.35 -0.08
CA ILE A 79 -14.10 0.78 0.06
C ILE A 79 -15.50 0.40 -0.42
N GLU A 80 -15.61 -0.28 -1.56
CA GLU A 80 -16.90 -0.73 -2.11
C GLU A 80 -17.58 -1.76 -1.21
N GLU A 81 -16.84 -2.75 -0.72
CA GLU A 81 -17.34 -3.75 0.23
C GLU A 81 -17.85 -3.09 1.51
N LYS A 82 -17.10 -2.15 2.06
CA LYS A 82 -17.51 -1.38 3.25
C LYS A 82 -18.79 -0.58 2.99
N LYS A 83 -18.93 0.05 1.83
CA LYS A 83 -20.17 0.76 1.43
C LYS A 83 -21.37 -0.19 1.34
N ILE A 84 -21.19 -1.38 0.75
CA ILE A 84 -22.25 -2.39 0.64
C ILE A 84 -22.66 -2.89 2.02
N GLN A 85 -21.69 -3.18 2.90
CA GLN A 85 -21.96 -3.62 4.28
C GLN A 85 -22.74 -2.57 5.07
N LEU A 86 -22.37 -1.30 4.96
CA LEU A 86 -23.09 -0.20 5.60
C LEU A 86 -24.52 -0.06 5.08
N ARG A 87 -24.71 -0.15 3.75
CA ARG A 87 -26.04 -0.13 3.14
C ARG A 87 -26.92 -1.27 3.65
N ASN A 88 -26.38 -2.49 3.70
CA ASN A 88 -27.12 -3.66 4.16
C ASN A 88 -27.47 -3.58 5.66
N LYS A 89 -26.58 -3.03 6.49
CA LYS A 89 -26.88 -2.75 7.90
C LYS A 89 -28.03 -1.75 8.05
N ASN A 90 -28.04 -0.68 7.25
CA ASN A 90 -29.08 0.34 7.31
C ASN A 90 -30.45 -0.14 6.82
N LEU A 91 -30.50 -1.20 5.98
CA LEU A 91 -31.73 -1.84 5.51
C LEU A 91 -32.27 -2.93 6.47
N ALA A 92 -31.49 -3.29 7.50
CA ALA A 92 -31.85 -4.32 8.48
C ALA A 92 -32.53 -3.75 9.73
N PHE A 93 -32.86 -2.45 9.73
CA PHE A 93 -33.62 -1.73 10.75
C PHE A 93 -34.87 -1.10 10.11
#